data_AF-A0A512RIW3-F1
#
_entry.id   AF-A0A512RIW3-F1
#
_cell.length_a   1.000
_cell.length_b   1.000
_cell.length_c   1.000
_cell.angle_alpha   90.00
_cell.angle_beta   90.00
_cell.angle_gamma   90.00
#
_symmetry.space_group_name_H-M   'P 1'
#
loop_
_entity.id
_entity.type
_entity.pdbx_description
1 polymer ?
#
loop_
_entity_poly.entity_id
_entity_poly.type
_entity_poly.pdbx_seq_one_letter_code
_entity_poly.pdbx_strand_id
1 'polypeptide(L)'
;MTNKGKDIRNEIREVAPGLGTLGSSPDFSVPGGYFEEFPGKLMARIHAMEASEAVTAELAEVSPLLAAAPRQSPFSVPDNYFESLTREVSDRKFEGTPGRVVKMSRRLRLYKKCLVAAAIAGAVSVGAVLLSKQFSTNSLDKQIAQLSDQEIIDYLQFRTDAFDTESIFANAVLDDDTDNMPDIALPEELSTEEIDAILEENLLKDVPFN
;
A
#
# COMPACT_ATOMS: atom_id res chain seq x y z
N MET A 1 -4.60 26.04 -43.50
CA MET A 1 -3.42 25.14 -43.57
C MET A 1 -3.13 24.67 -42.15
N THR A 2 -3.19 23.38 -41.90
CA THR A 2 -3.33 22.78 -40.56
C THR A 2 -2.00 22.79 -39.78
N ASN A 3 -1.95 23.48 -38.64
CA ASN A 3 -0.80 23.53 -37.72
C ASN A 3 -0.34 22.17 -37.18
N LYS A 4 -1.13 21.11 -37.36
CA LYS A 4 -0.87 19.74 -36.87
C LYS A 4 0.43 19.14 -37.40
N GLY A 5 0.87 19.51 -38.62
CA GLY A 5 2.11 19.01 -39.19
C GLY A 5 3.39 19.61 -38.59
N LYS A 6 3.30 20.79 -37.94
CA LYS A 6 4.42 21.37 -37.19
C LYS A 6 4.54 20.74 -35.79
N ASP A 7 3.41 20.39 -35.17
CA ASP A 7 3.35 19.76 -33.85
C ASP A 7 4.04 18.40 -33.83
N ILE A 8 3.67 17.52 -34.76
CA ILE A 8 4.18 16.14 -34.82
C ILE A 8 5.71 16.11 -35.00
N ARG A 9 6.28 17.03 -35.78
CA ARG A 9 7.74 17.10 -35.97
C ARG A 9 8.47 17.50 -34.68
N ASN A 10 7.86 18.37 -33.89
CA ASN A 10 8.45 18.81 -32.64
C ASN A 10 8.35 17.70 -31.59
N GLU A 11 7.20 17.03 -31.48
CA GLU A 11 6.99 15.88 -30.59
C GLU A 11 7.96 14.72 -30.90
N ILE A 12 8.14 14.37 -32.19
CA ILE A 12 9.06 13.29 -32.58
C ILE A 12 10.51 13.64 -32.23
N ARG A 13 10.91 14.90 -32.35
CA ARG A 13 12.26 15.37 -32.00
C ARG A 13 12.50 15.29 -30.48
N GLU A 14 11.46 15.47 -29.68
CA GLU A 14 11.52 15.37 -28.22
C GLU A 14 11.60 13.91 -27.75
N VAL A 15 10.79 13.02 -28.35
CA VAL A 15 10.73 11.60 -27.98
C VAL A 15 11.91 10.81 -28.53
N ALA A 16 12.41 11.16 -29.72
CA ALA A 16 13.49 10.46 -30.40
C ALA A 16 14.42 11.44 -31.13
N PRO A 17 15.35 12.09 -30.40
CA PRO A 17 16.22 13.12 -30.96
C PRO A 17 17.15 12.61 -32.09
N GLY A 18 17.44 11.31 -32.12
CA GLY A 18 18.24 10.67 -33.17
C GLY A 18 17.47 10.34 -34.45
N LEU A 19 16.13 10.41 -34.46
CA LEU A 19 15.32 10.12 -35.65
C LEU A 19 15.29 11.29 -36.64
N GLY A 20 15.55 12.52 -36.17
CA GLY A 20 15.67 13.69 -37.03
C GLY A 20 17.03 13.83 -37.73
N THR A 21 18.03 13.03 -37.35
CA THR A 21 19.37 13.01 -37.98
C THR A 21 19.51 11.91 -39.03
N LEU A 22 18.65 10.88 -38.97
CA LEU A 22 18.39 10.04 -40.14
C LEU A 22 17.70 10.96 -41.16
N GLY A 23 18.31 11.13 -42.33
CA GLY A 23 17.80 12.00 -43.39
C GLY A 23 16.40 11.59 -43.86
N SER A 24 15.97 12.12 -45.01
CA SER A 24 14.70 11.67 -45.62
C SER A 24 14.66 10.14 -45.65
N SER A 25 13.50 9.56 -45.28
CA SER A 25 13.32 8.11 -45.33
C SER A 25 13.79 7.61 -46.70
N PRO A 26 14.54 6.51 -46.79
CA PRO A 26 14.92 5.96 -48.08
C PRO A 26 13.65 5.81 -48.93
N ASP A 27 13.74 6.18 -50.21
CA ASP A 27 12.65 6.08 -51.18
C ASP A 27 12.34 4.60 -51.44
N PHE A 28 11.69 3.95 -50.48
CA PHE A 28 11.08 2.63 -50.65
C PHE A 28 9.79 2.82 -51.42
N SER A 29 9.91 2.84 -52.75
CA SER A 29 8.77 2.66 -53.64
C SER A 29 8.70 1.20 -54.06
N VAL A 30 7.52 0.60 -53.92
CA VAL A 30 7.25 -0.69 -54.53
C VAL A 30 6.98 -0.47 -56.02
N PRO A 31 7.40 -1.39 -56.91
CA PRO A 31 7.00 -1.36 -58.30
C PRO A 31 5.47 -1.30 -58.43
N GLY A 32 4.98 -0.59 -59.44
CA GLY A 32 3.54 -0.57 -59.74
C GLY A 32 3.01 -1.98 -59.95
N GLY A 33 1.83 -2.29 -59.40
CA GLY A 33 1.24 -3.63 -59.51
C GLY A 33 1.79 -4.66 -58.51
N TYR A 34 2.74 -4.30 -57.63
CA TYR A 34 3.35 -5.26 -56.69
C TYR A 34 2.29 -5.96 -55.83
N PHE A 35 1.38 -5.21 -55.20
CA PHE A 35 0.38 -5.79 -54.28
C PHE A 35 -0.77 -6.46 -55.01
N GLU A 36 -1.08 -6.02 -56.22
CA GLU A 36 -2.10 -6.61 -57.08
C GLU A 36 -1.67 -7.97 -57.60
N GLU A 37 -0.39 -8.11 -57.98
CA GLU A 37 0.17 -9.36 -58.51
C GLU A 37 0.73 -10.29 -57.41
N PHE A 38 1.05 -9.76 -56.22
CA PHE A 38 1.68 -10.52 -55.15
C PHE A 38 0.89 -11.76 -54.72
N PRO A 39 -0.44 -11.70 -54.46
CA PRO A 39 -1.20 -12.89 -54.07
C PRO A 39 -1.14 -13.99 -55.13
N GLY A 40 -1.25 -13.63 -56.41
CA GLY A 40 -1.17 -14.57 -57.52
C GLY A 40 0.21 -15.22 -57.63
N LYS A 41 1.28 -14.42 -57.54
CA LYS A 41 2.67 -14.92 -57.56
C LYS A 41 2.97 -15.81 -56.35
N LEU A 42 2.46 -15.47 -55.18
CA LEU A 42 2.63 -16.27 -53.96
C LEU A 42 1.93 -17.62 -54.10
N MET A 43 0.67 -17.66 -54.52
CA MET A 43 -0.07 -18.91 -54.71
C MET A 43 0.56 -19.80 -55.79
N ALA A 44 0.97 -19.22 -56.93
CA ALA A 44 1.67 -19.95 -57.98
C ALA A 44 2.97 -20.58 -57.46
N ARG A 45 3.71 -19.86 -56.61
CA ARG A 45 4.94 -20.37 -56.00
C ARG A 45 4.68 -21.46 -54.97
N ILE A 46 3.63 -21.33 -54.16
CA ILE A 46 3.22 -22.37 -53.20
C ILE A 46 2.89 -23.65 -53.96
N HIS A 47 2.03 -23.58 -54.98
CA HIS A 47 1.69 -24.76 -55.79
C HIS A 47 2.87 -25.37 -56.53
N ALA A 48 3.78 -24.54 -57.07
CA ALA A 48 5.00 -25.04 -57.71
C ALA A 48 5.93 -25.75 -56.71
N MET A 49 5.98 -25.28 -55.46
CA MET A 49 6.77 -25.90 -54.40
C MET A 49 6.12 -27.19 -53.89
N GLU A 50 4.80 -27.22 -53.80
CA GLU A 50 4.01 -28.39 -53.41
C GLU A 50 4.07 -29.53 -54.45
N ALA A 51 4.12 -29.17 -55.74
CA ALA A 51 4.23 -30.14 -56.83
C ALA A 51 5.64 -30.72 -57.00
N SER A 52 6.64 -30.15 -56.32
CA SER A 52 8.02 -30.64 -56.38
C SER A 52 8.18 -31.89 -55.52
N GLU A 53 8.44 -33.03 -56.18
CA GLU A 53 8.71 -34.32 -55.52
C GLU A 53 9.89 -34.22 -54.54
N ALA A 54 10.86 -33.33 -54.80
CA ALA A 54 11.99 -33.08 -53.92
C ALA A 54 11.55 -32.61 -52.52
N VAL A 55 10.53 -31.75 -52.43
CA VAL A 55 10.02 -31.26 -51.13
C VAL A 55 9.36 -32.39 -50.34
N THR A 56 8.70 -33.31 -51.04
CA THR A 56 8.07 -34.47 -50.38
C THR A 56 9.08 -35.49 -49.87
N ALA A 57 10.20 -35.67 -50.57
CA ALA A 57 11.29 -36.54 -50.16
C ALA A 57 12.04 -35.98 -48.94
N GLU A 58 12.42 -34.70 -48.98
CA GLU A 58 13.07 -34.01 -47.84
C GLU A 58 12.16 -34.00 -46.60
N LEU A 59 10.86 -33.75 -46.77
CA LEU A 59 9.91 -33.76 -45.66
C LEU A 59 9.71 -35.17 -45.09
N ALA A 60 9.75 -36.22 -45.91
CA ALA A 60 9.68 -37.60 -45.45
C ALA A 60 10.92 -38.00 -44.64
N GLU A 61 12.09 -37.48 -44.98
CA GLU A 61 13.32 -37.68 -44.21
C GLU A 61 13.29 -36.93 -42.87
N VAL A 62 12.85 -35.66 -42.88
CA VAL A 62 12.81 -34.82 -41.67
C VAL A 62 11.65 -35.18 -40.74
N SER A 63 10.49 -35.53 -41.28
CA SER A 63 9.29 -35.89 -40.50
C SER A 63 8.35 -36.81 -41.28
N PRO A 64 8.50 -38.14 -41.11
CA PRO A 64 7.61 -39.14 -41.73
C PRO A 64 6.14 -38.95 -41.37
N LEU A 65 5.85 -38.45 -40.15
CA LEU A 65 4.49 -38.18 -39.69
C LEU A 65 3.86 -37.04 -40.49
N LEU A 66 4.55 -35.91 -40.63
CA LEU A 66 4.02 -34.77 -41.38
C LEU A 66 3.92 -35.07 -42.88
N ALA A 67 4.80 -35.91 -43.41
CA ALA A 67 4.70 -36.40 -44.79
C ALA A 67 3.46 -37.29 -45.01
N ALA A 68 3.07 -38.08 -44.01
CA ALA A 68 1.89 -38.94 -44.05
C ALA A 68 0.58 -38.24 -43.66
N ALA A 69 0.66 -37.04 -43.08
CA ALA A 69 -0.52 -36.30 -42.63
C ALA A 69 -1.36 -35.77 -43.83
N PRO A 70 -2.70 -35.87 -43.77
CA PRO A 70 -3.56 -35.35 -44.83
C PRO A 70 -3.45 -33.83 -44.89
N ARG A 71 -3.08 -33.28 -46.04
CA ARG A 71 -2.94 -31.84 -46.30
C ARG A 71 -4.29 -31.18 -46.56
N GLN A 72 -5.27 -31.46 -45.72
CA GLN A 72 -6.58 -30.81 -45.78
C GLN A 72 -6.59 -29.61 -44.83
N SER A 73 -6.96 -28.44 -45.34
CA SER A 73 -7.18 -27.27 -44.49
C SER A 73 -8.41 -27.52 -43.61
N PRO A 74 -8.26 -27.56 -42.26
CA PRO A 74 -9.39 -27.84 -41.38
C PRO A 74 -10.41 -26.69 -41.33
N PHE A 75 -10.03 -25.53 -41.86
CA PHE A 75 -10.88 -24.35 -41.92
C PHE A 75 -11.24 -24.06 -43.38
N SER A 76 -12.53 -24.04 -43.66
CA SER A 76 -13.09 -23.54 -44.91
C SER A 76 -14.11 -22.47 -44.59
N VAL A 77 -14.22 -21.48 -45.47
CA VAL A 77 -15.30 -20.50 -45.41
C VAL A 77 -16.48 -20.97 -46.24
N PRO A 78 -17.73 -20.68 -45.83
CA PRO A 78 -18.91 -20.93 -46.66
C PRO A 78 -18.83 -20.16 -47.99
N ASP A 79 -19.55 -20.66 -49.00
CA ASP A 79 -19.69 -19.99 -50.27
C ASP A 79 -20.19 -18.54 -50.08
N ASN A 80 -19.59 -17.61 -50.81
CA ASN A 80 -19.91 -16.17 -50.78
C ASN A 80 -19.71 -15.46 -49.43
N TYR A 81 -18.95 -16.03 -48.48
CA TYR A 81 -18.66 -15.40 -47.17
C TYR A 81 -18.14 -13.97 -47.29
N PHE A 82 -17.16 -13.72 -48.15
CA PHE A 82 -16.56 -12.39 -48.29
C PHE A 82 -17.46 -11.39 -49.03
N GLU A 83 -18.32 -11.88 -49.93
CA GLU A 83 -19.32 -11.07 -50.64
C GLU A 83 -20.41 -10.62 -49.65
N SER A 84 -20.92 -11.53 -48.83
CA SER A 84 -21.92 -11.22 -47.80
C SER A 84 -21.34 -10.34 -46.69
N LEU A 85 -20.09 -10.58 -46.29
CA LEU A 85 -19.40 -9.79 -45.26
C LEU A 85 -19.30 -8.31 -45.64
N THR A 86 -18.97 -8.02 -46.89
CA THR A 86 -18.85 -6.63 -47.38
C THR A 86 -20.19 -5.90 -47.29
N ARG A 87 -21.28 -6.59 -47.63
CA ARG A 87 -22.65 -6.09 -47.51
C ARG A 87 -23.06 -5.91 -46.05
N GLU A 88 -22.87 -6.92 -45.20
CA GLU A 88 -23.22 -6.85 -43.78
C GLU A 88 -22.47 -5.75 -43.04
N VAL A 89 -21.17 -5.58 -43.28
CA VAL A 89 -20.38 -4.52 -42.63
C VAL A 89 -20.87 -3.14 -43.06
N SER A 90 -21.25 -2.99 -44.32
CA SER A 90 -21.80 -1.73 -44.84
C SER A 90 -23.16 -1.44 -44.22
N ASP A 91 -24.07 -2.41 -44.20
CA ASP A 91 -25.42 -2.28 -43.64
C ASP A 91 -25.37 -2.01 -42.12
N ARG A 92 -24.51 -2.72 -41.37
CA ARG A 92 -24.31 -2.49 -39.93
C ARG A 92 -23.72 -1.12 -39.60
N LYS A 93 -22.97 -0.51 -40.53
CA LYS A 93 -22.41 0.84 -40.32
C LYS A 93 -23.49 1.92 -40.30
N PHE A 94 -24.66 1.64 -40.89
CA PHE A 94 -25.82 2.55 -40.92
C PHE A 94 -26.85 2.28 -39.82
N GLU A 95 -26.89 1.06 -39.26
CA GLU A 95 -27.86 0.68 -38.21
C GLU A 95 -27.36 0.83 -36.77
N GLY A 96 -26.07 1.13 -36.57
CA GLY A 96 -25.54 1.43 -35.25
C GLY A 96 -26.08 2.75 -34.73
N THR A 97 -27.10 2.72 -33.87
CA THR A 97 -27.47 3.89 -33.04
C THR A 97 -26.19 4.45 -32.42
N PRO A 98 -25.88 5.76 -32.57
CA PRO A 98 -24.63 6.30 -32.04
C PRO A 98 -24.59 5.98 -30.55
N GLY A 99 -23.64 5.14 -30.15
CA GLY A 99 -23.52 4.65 -28.78
C GLY A 99 -23.65 5.82 -27.82
N ARG A 100 -24.55 5.71 -26.83
CA ARG A 100 -24.97 6.83 -25.98
C ARG A 100 -23.76 7.54 -25.37
N VAL A 101 -23.33 8.65 -25.98
CA VAL A 101 -22.22 9.47 -25.48
C VAL A 101 -22.71 10.24 -24.27
N VAL A 102 -22.52 9.67 -23.07
CA VAL A 102 -22.80 10.38 -21.82
C VAL A 102 -21.63 11.31 -21.53
N LYS A 103 -21.83 12.61 -21.72
CA LYS A 103 -20.87 13.63 -21.31
C LYS A 103 -20.71 13.57 -19.79
N MET A 104 -19.56 13.11 -19.33
CA MET A 104 -19.29 12.97 -17.91
C MET A 104 -19.02 14.34 -17.29
N SER A 105 -19.95 14.85 -16.50
CA SER A 105 -19.78 16.17 -15.86
C SER A 105 -18.85 16.07 -14.63
N ARG A 106 -17.85 16.96 -14.55
CA ARG A 106 -16.91 17.02 -13.40
C ARG A 106 -17.62 17.26 -12.07
N ARG A 107 -18.74 18.00 -12.09
CA ARG A 107 -19.50 18.37 -10.89
C ARG A 107 -20.02 17.13 -10.15
N LEU A 108 -20.54 16.12 -10.86
CA LEU A 108 -21.07 14.90 -10.24
C LEU A 108 -20.00 14.06 -9.53
N ARG A 109 -18.73 14.12 -9.96
CA ARG A 109 -17.62 13.41 -9.30
C ARG A 109 -17.24 14.05 -7.96
N LEU A 110 -17.40 15.36 -7.82
CA LEU A 110 -17.02 16.08 -6.59
C LEU A 110 -18.07 15.87 -5.48
N TYR A 111 -19.37 15.90 -5.80
CA TYR A 111 -20.43 15.64 -4.81
C TYR A 111 -20.33 14.26 -4.17
N LYS A 112 -19.91 13.23 -4.93
CA LYS A 112 -19.71 11.88 -4.39
C LYS A 112 -18.59 11.83 -3.34
N LYS A 113 -17.55 12.65 -3.46
CA LYS A 113 -16.46 12.72 -2.46
C LYS A 113 -16.90 13.44 -1.19
N CYS A 114 -17.69 14.51 -1.31
CA CYS A 114 -18.23 15.23 -0.16
C CYS A 114 -19.22 14.39 0.67
N LEU A 115 -20.04 13.55 0.02
CA LEU A 115 -20.99 12.66 0.72
C LEU A 115 -20.26 11.67 1.65
N VAL A 116 -19.16 11.07 1.19
CA VAL A 116 -18.36 10.13 1.99
C VAL A 116 -17.74 10.85 3.20
N ALA A 117 -17.23 12.07 3.03
CA ALA A 117 -16.66 12.84 4.13
C ALA A 117 -17.69 13.18 5.22
N ALA A 118 -18.90 13.60 4.82
CA ALA A 118 -19.98 13.90 5.77
C ALA A 118 -20.45 12.65 6.54
N ALA A 119 -20.52 11.50 5.87
CA ALA A 119 -20.88 10.24 6.51
C ALA A 119 -19.84 9.79 7.55
N ILE A 120 -18.54 9.91 7.22
CA ILE A 120 -17.46 9.60 8.15
C ILE A 120 -17.49 10.55 9.35
N ALA A 121 -17.63 11.86 9.11
CA ALA A 121 -17.72 12.85 10.19
C ALA A 121 -18.93 12.60 11.11
N GLY A 122 -20.08 12.22 10.54
CA GLY A 122 -21.27 11.84 11.30
C GLY A 122 -21.10 10.56 12.10
N ALA A 123 -20.46 9.52 11.54
CA ALA A 123 -20.19 8.28 12.25
C ALA A 123 -19.21 8.50 13.43
N VAL A 124 -18.17 9.32 13.22
CA VAL A 124 -17.20 9.68 14.26
C VAL A 124 -17.86 10.50 15.37
N SER A 125 -18.71 11.47 15.03
CA SER A 125 -19.39 12.29 16.05
C SER A 125 -20.40 11.49 16.87
N VAL A 126 -21.19 10.62 16.23
CA VAL A 126 -22.13 9.72 16.93
C VAL A 126 -21.36 8.71 17.79
N GLY A 127 -20.27 8.14 17.28
CA GLY A 127 -19.40 7.23 18.02
C GLY A 127 -18.79 7.87 19.27
N ALA A 128 -18.32 9.12 19.18
CA ALA A 128 -17.76 9.85 20.31
C ALA A 128 -18.78 10.10 21.43
N VAL A 129 -20.03 10.43 21.08
CA VAL A 129 -21.10 10.69 22.07
C VAL A 129 -21.56 9.40 22.75
N LEU A 130 -21.60 8.27 22.04
CA LEU A 130 -21.94 6.98 22.64
C LEU A 130 -20.83 6.47 23.57
N LEU A 131 -19.57 6.69 23.19
CA LEU A 131 -18.41 6.27 23.98
C LEU A 131 -18.24 7.13 25.24
N SER A 132 -18.46 8.46 25.16
CA SER A 132 -18.38 9.34 26.34
C SER A 132 -19.44 9.02 27.39
N LYS A 133 -20.64 8.59 26.97
CA LYS A 133 -21.70 8.13 27.88
C LYS A 133 -21.33 6.84 28.62
N GLN A 134 -20.51 5.97 28.00
CA GLN A 134 -20.05 4.72 28.61
C GLN A 134 -18.90 4.94 29.61
N PHE A 135 -18.05 5.95 29.41
CA PHE A 135 -16.94 6.25 30.32
C PHE A 135 -17.31 7.18 31.50
N SER A 136 -18.40 7.95 31.42
CA SER A 136 -18.83 8.87 32.51
C SER A 136 -19.45 8.20 33.75
N THR A 137 -19.72 6.90 33.75
CA THR A 137 -20.35 6.24 34.91
C THR A 137 -19.37 5.72 35.96
N ASN A 138 -18.07 5.76 35.67
CA ASN A 138 -17.00 5.30 36.56
C ASN A 138 -16.20 6.50 37.07
N SER A 139 -16.85 7.39 37.84
CA SER A 139 -16.10 8.44 38.54
C SER A 139 -15.20 7.80 39.59
N LEU A 140 -13.91 8.11 39.53
CA LEU A 140 -12.93 7.75 40.56
C LEU A 140 -13.42 8.14 41.96
N ASP A 141 -14.10 9.28 42.09
CA ASP A 141 -14.74 9.72 43.34
C ASP A 141 -15.70 8.68 43.93
N LYS A 142 -16.46 7.97 43.09
CA LYS A 142 -17.39 6.94 43.57
C LYS A 142 -16.65 5.67 44.02
N GLN A 143 -15.50 5.39 43.42
CA GLN A 143 -14.64 4.26 43.81
C GLN A 143 -13.88 4.58 45.10
N ILE A 144 -13.43 5.83 45.28
CA ILE A 144 -12.74 6.30 46.49
C ILE A 144 -13.71 6.35 47.67
N ALA A 145 -14.95 6.82 47.46
CA ALA A 145 -15.98 6.84 48.50
C ALA A 145 -16.46 5.44 48.94
N GLN A 146 -16.10 4.39 48.20
CA GLN A 146 -16.43 3.00 48.54
C GLN A 146 -15.32 2.27 49.30
N LEU A 147 -14.15 2.91 49.49
CA LEU A 147 -13.09 2.36 50.33
C LEU A 147 -13.51 2.43 51.79
N SER A 148 -13.29 1.34 52.53
CA SER A 148 -13.57 1.29 53.96
C SER A 148 -12.42 1.87 54.78
N ASP A 149 -12.74 2.47 55.93
CA ASP A 149 -11.71 3.00 56.86
C ASP A 149 -10.69 1.94 57.28
N GLN A 150 -11.11 0.68 57.36
CA GLN A 150 -10.24 -0.44 57.68
C GLN A 150 -9.22 -0.73 56.57
N GLU A 151 -9.61 -0.67 55.30
CA GLU A 151 -8.67 -0.84 54.17
C GLU A 151 -7.69 0.33 54.05
N ILE A 152 -8.13 1.54 54.42
CA ILE A 152 -7.25 2.72 54.48
C ILE A 152 -6.18 2.51 55.55
N ILE A 153 -6.60 2.07 56.75
CA ILE A 153 -5.68 1.81 57.86
C ILE A 153 -4.71 0.68 57.50
N ASP A 154 -5.21 -0.41 56.95
CA ASP A 154 -4.38 -1.57 56.57
C ASP A 154 -3.38 -1.22 55.47
N TYR A 155 -3.79 -0.39 54.50
CA TYR A 155 -2.90 0.13 53.46
C TYR A 155 -1.80 1.03 54.03
N LEU A 156 -2.16 1.96 54.91
CA LEU A 156 -1.20 2.85 55.58
C LEU A 156 -0.23 2.03 56.43
N GLN A 157 -0.73 1.08 57.20
CA GLN A 157 0.09 0.24 58.07
C GLN A 157 1.04 -0.68 57.28
N PHE A 158 0.62 -1.17 56.11
CA PHE A 158 1.46 -1.98 55.24
C PHE A 158 2.52 -1.14 54.49
N ARG A 159 2.22 0.13 54.20
CA ARG A 159 3.08 1.02 53.41
C ARG A 159 4.00 1.91 54.24
N THR A 160 3.69 2.18 55.50
CA THR A 160 4.47 3.04 56.38
C THR A 160 5.44 2.18 57.20
N ASP A 161 6.73 2.32 56.94
CA ASP A 161 7.79 1.74 57.79
C ASP A 161 8.24 2.71 58.89
N ALA A 162 9.17 2.28 59.76
CA ALA A 162 9.61 3.07 60.91
C ALA A 162 10.27 4.40 60.52
N PHE A 163 10.85 4.52 59.31
CA PHE A 163 11.48 5.73 58.81
C PHE A 163 10.47 6.68 58.15
N ASP A 164 9.44 6.14 57.50
CA ASP A 164 8.36 6.94 56.91
C ASP A 164 7.59 7.73 57.97
N THR A 165 7.39 7.16 59.16
CA THR A 165 6.77 7.88 60.30
C THR A 165 7.50 9.18 60.60
N GLU A 166 8.84 9.16 60.66
CA GLU A 166 9.64 10.35 60.98
C GLU A 166 9.51 11.44 59.92
N SER A 167 9.41 11.06 58.64
CA SER A 167 9.17 12.00 57.53
C SER A 167 7.75 12.57 57.53
N ILE A 168 6.75 11.79 57.94
CA ILE A 168 5.36 12.26 58.09
C ILE A 168 5.27 13.22 59.28
N PHE A 169 5.92 12.91 60.41
CA PHE A 169 5.97 13.80 61.57
C PHE A 169 6.76 15.08 61.28
N ALA A 170 7.86 15.01 60.54
CA ALA A 170 8.59 16.20 60.11
C ALA A 170 7.74 17.11 59.22
N ASN A 171 6.89 16.55 58.35
CA ASN A 171 5.97 17.34 57.53
C ASN A 171 4.73 17.83 58.30
N ALA A 172 4.26 17.08 59.30
CA ALA A 172 3.12 17.47 60.14
C ALA A 172 3.48 18.55 61.17
N VAL A 173 4.72 18.58 61.66
CA VAL A 173 5.24 19.63 62.56
C VAL A 173 5.48 20.96 61.80
N LEU A 174 5.56 20.93 60.46
CA LEU A 174 5.65 22.14 59.64
C LEU A 174 4.30 22.87 59.46
N ASP A 175 3.19 22.24 59.84
CA ASP A 175 1.89 22.89 59.95
C ASP A 175 1.71 23.43 61.39
N ASP A 176 1.77 24.75 61.50
CA ASP A 176 1.74 25.61 62.69
C ASP A 176 0.42 25.57 63.49
N ASP A 177 0.00 24.40 63.97
CA ASP A 177 -1.10 24.28 64.95
C ASP A 177 -0.60 23.62 66.25
N THR A 178 0.13 24.42 67.04
CA THR A 178 0.81 24.05 68.30
C THR A 178 -0.10 23.79 69.51
N ASP A 179 -1.39 23.51 69.34
CA ASP A 179 -2.30 23.47 70.49
C ASP A 179 -2.60 22.07 71.03
N ASN A 180 -2.13 20.97 70.42
CA ASN A 180 -2.50 19.64 70.92
C ASN A 180 -1.59 18.47 70.46
N MET A 181 -0.34 18.39 70.92
CA MET A 181 0.46 17.16 70.75
C MET A 181 1.28 16.78 72.00
N PRO A 182 1.31 15.48 72.40
CA PRO A 182 1.96 15.04 73.63
C PRO A 182 3.47 14.86 73.42
N ASP A 183 4.21 15.19 74.48
CA ASP A 183 5.67 15.18 74.55
C ASP A 183 6.24 13.75 74.46
N ILE A 184 6.99 13.43 73.40
CA ILE A 184 7.65 12.13 73.21
C ILE A 184 9.12 12.36 72.83
N ALA A 185 10.01 12.06 73.78
CA ALA A 185 11.45 12.22 73.69
C ALA A 185 12.13 11.18 72.76
N LEU A 186 13.13 11.63 71.98
CA LEU A 186 14.00 10.81 71.12
C LEU A 186 15.11 10.10 71.92
N PRO A 187 15.53 8.86 71.59
CA PRO A 187 16.74 8.24 72.14
C PRO A 187 18.03 8.58 71.36
N GLU A 188 19.13 8.51 72.09
CA GLU A 188 20.47 9.09 71.92
C GLU A 188 21.33 8.66 70.71
N GLU A 189 22.28 9.55 70.40
CA GLU A 189 23.26 9.57 69.31
C GLU A 189 24.24 8.38 69.29
N LEU A 190 24.59 7.90 68.09
CA LEU A 190 25.59 6.85 67.84
C LEU A 190 27.01 7.33 68.25
N SER A 191 27.72 6.58 69.11
CA SER A 191 28.98 7.04 69.70
C SER A 191 30.19 6.89 68.76
N THR A 192 31.19 7.76 68.94
CA THR A 192 32.41 7.84 68.11
C THR A 192 33.27 6.57 68.15
N GLU A 193 33.04 5.69 69.13
CA GLU A 193 33.76 4.43 69.31
C GLU A 193 33.39 3.40 68.21
N GLU A 194 32.15 3.42 67.71
CA GLU A 194 31.73 2.53 66.61
C GLU A 194 32.33 2.94 65.27
N ILE A 195 32.61 4.24 65.09
CA ILE A 195 33.23 4.78 63.88
C ILE A 195 34.69 4.30 63.76
N ASP A 196 35.43 4.29 64.87
CA ASP A 196 36.82 3.86 64.88
C ASP A 196 36.96 2.35 64.60
N ALA A 197 36.02 1.53 65.12
CA ALA A 197 36.00 0.09 64.85
C ALA A 197 35.81 -0.25 63.35
N ILE A 198 35.00 0.53 62.63
CA ILE A 198 34.73 0.34 61.19
C ILE A 198 35.94 0.75 60.33
N LEU A 199 36.71 1.74 60.77
CA LEU A 199 37.91 2.21 60.07
C LEU A 199 39.09 1.23 60.17
N GLU A 200 39.26 0.56 61.31
CA GLU A 200 40.35 -0.39 61.54
C GLU A 200 40.20 -1.68 60.73
N GLU A 201 38.96 -2.16 60.51
CA GLU A 201 38.66 -3.37 59.71
C GLU A 201 39.06 -3.22 58.23
N ASN A 202 39.03 -1.99 57.69
CA ASN A 202 39.34 -1.75 56.27
C ASN A 202 40.84 -1.53 55.98
N LEU A 203 41.66 -1.21 56.97
CA LEU A 203 43.11 -0.98 56.77
C LEU A 203 43.95 -2.27 56.73
N LEU A 204 43.43 -3.41 57.18
CA LEU A 204 44.16 -4.68 57.32
C LEU A 204 44.03 -5.65 56.13
N LYS A 205 43.30 -5.30 55.06
CA LYS A 205 43.28 -6.07 53.81
C LYS A 205 44.36 -5.56 52.85
N ASP A 206 45.56 -6.11 52.97
CA ASP A 206 46.61 -5.97 51.95
C ASP A 206 46.07 -6.36 50.57
N VAL A 207 46.12 -5.42 49.62
CA VAL A 207 45.75 -5.63 48.22
C VAL A 207 46.90 -6.37 47.53
N PRO A 208 46.74 -7.61 47.04
CA PRO A 208 47.78 -8.23 46.23
C PRO A 208 47.82 -7.54 44.86
N PHE A 209 48.98 -6.95 44.53
CA PHE A 209 49.28 -6.48 43.19
C PHE A 209 49.42 -7.66 42.22
N ASN A 210 48.44 -7.85 41.34
CA ASN A 210 48.65 -8.21 39.94
C ASN A 210 47.42 -7.83 39.09
#